data_AF-A0A7R9XVN2-F1
#
_entry.id   AF-A0A7R9XVN2-F1
#
_cell.length_a   1.000
_cell.length_b   1.000
_cell.length_c   1.000
_cell.angle_alpha   90.00
_cell.angle_beta   90.00
_cell.angle_gamma   90.00
#
_symmetry.space_group_name_H-M   'P 1'
#
loop_
_entity.id
_entity.type
_entity.pdbx_description
1 polymer ?
#
loop_
_entity_poly.entity_id
_entity_poly.type
_entity_poly.pdbx_seq_one_letter_code
_entity_poly.pdbx_strand_id
1 'polypeptide(L)'
;MAEATGTAVGIDLGTTYSCVGVWQNDRVEIIANDQGNRTTPSYVAFTDSERLIGDAAKNQVAMNPINTVFDAKRLIGRKFSDAAVQSDIKLWPFKVESGAAEKPMIKVTFKGEEKQFAAEEVSSMVLIKMKEIAEAFLGKEVKNAVVTVPAYFNDSQRQATK
;
A
#
# COMPACT_ATOMS: atom_id res chain seq x y z
N MET A 1 -21.06 8.28 17.47
CA MET A 1 -19.97 7.34 17.15
C MET A 1 -20.56 5.95 17.29
N ALA A 2 -20.66 5.16 16.21
CA ALA A 2 -21.04 3.76 16.36
C ALA A 2 -19.93 3.05 17.14
N GLU A 3 -20.27 2.29 18.18
CA GLU A 3 -19.30 1.37 18.77
C GLU A 3 -18.84 0.40 17.68
N ALA A 4 -17.54 0.36 17.41
CA ALA A 4 -16.96 -0.64 16.54
C ALA A 4 -17.07 -1.99 17.26
N THR A 5 -18.13 -2.73 17.00
CA THR A 5 -18.29 -4.10 17.48
C THR A 5 -17.41 -5.02 16.61
N GLY A 6 -16.55 -5.81 17.25
CA GLY A 6 -15.68 -6.79 16.58
C GLY A 6 -14.19 -6.48 16.65
N THR A 7 -13.37 -7.48 16.31
CA THR A 7 -11.90 -7.37 16.34
C THR A 7 -11.40 -6.28 15.39
N ALA A 8 -10.52 -5.43 15.91
CA ALA A 8 -9.83 -4.40 15.15
C ALA A 8 -8.34 -4.70 15.08
N VAL A 9 -7.70 -4.30 13.98
CA VAL A 9 -6.25 -4.37 13.81
C VAL A 9 -5.64 -2.98 13.67
N GLY A 10 -4.42 -2.82 14.13
CA GLY A 10 -3.59 -1.66 13.85
C GLY A 10 -2.72 -1.94 12.63
N ILE A 11 -2.79 -1.09 11.61
CA ILE A 11 -1.97 -1.20 10.41
C ILE A 11 -1.06 0.02 10.33
N ASP A 12 0.24 -0.22 10.34
CA ASP A 12 1.22 0.75 9.93
C ASP A 12 1.42 0.65 8.42
N LEU A 13 0.84 1.57 7.66
CA LEU A 13 0.99 1.63 6.20
C LEU A 13 2.24 2.44 5.86
N GLY A 14 3.43 1.90 6.03
CA GLY A 14 4.67 2.67 5.80
C GLY A 14 5.02 2.84 4.31
N THR A 15 5.93 3.77 4.03
CA THR A 15 6.38 4.07 2.66
C THR A 15 7.08 2.87 2.00
N THR A 16 7.98 2.21 2.74
CA THR A 16 8.78 1.08 2.22
C THR A 16 8.32 -0.26 2.75
N TYR A 17 7.83 -0.30 3.99
CA TYR A 17 7.33 -1.49 4.65
C TYR A 17 6.05 -1.16 5.40
N SER A 18 5.17 -2.13 5.48
CA SER A 18 3.95 -2.09 6.28
C SER A 18 3.98 -3.18 7.35
N CYS A 19 3.24 -2.96 8.43
CA CYS A 19 3.13 -3.86 9.57
C CYS A 19 1.67 -3.94 10.00
N VAL A 20 1.25 -5.09 10.51
CA VAL A 20 -0.09 -5.28 11.10
C VAL A 20 0.03 -5.92 12.48
N GLY A 21 -0.74 -5.39 13.42
CA GLY A 21 -0.80 -5.88 14.79
C GLY A 21 -2.24 -5.94 15.32
N VAL A 22 -2.44 -6.76 16.34
CA VAL A 22 -3.72 -6.93 17.02
C VAL A 22 -3.52 -6.84 18.53
N TRP A 23 -4.49 -6.26 19.24
CA TRP A 23 -4.55 -6.33 20.70
C TRP A 23 -5.39 -7.55 21.12
N GLN A 24 -4.77 -8.52 21.78
CA GLN A 24 -5.44 -9.68 22.34
C GLN A 24 -4.66 -10.23 23.54
N ASN A 25 -5.34 -10.92 24.47
CA ASN A 25 -4.71 -11.49 25.66
C ASN A 25 -3.88 -10.46 26.46
N ASP A 26 -4.43 -9.24 26.60
CA ASP A 26 -3.81 -8.09 27.28
C ASP A 26 -2.41 -7.69 26.77
N ARG A 27 -2.11 -7.98 25.50
CA ARG A 27 -0.88 -7.54 24.83
C ARG A 27 -1.09 -7.21 23.36
N VAL A 28 -0.16 -6.43 22.82
CA VAL A 28 -0.02 -6.27 21.37
C VAL A 28 0.70 -7.48 20.80
N GLU A 29 0.14 -8.07 19.76
CA GLU A 29 0.79 -9.09 18.94
C GLU A 29 1.06 -8.54 17.54
N ILE A 30 2.33 -8.52 17.13
CA ILE A 30 2.74 -8.19 15.77
C ILE A 30 2.70 -9.46 14.93
N ILE A 31 1.89 -9.43 13.87
CA ILE A 31 1.55 -10.61 13.08
C ILE A 31 2.61 -10.80 11.99
N ALA A 32 3.16 -12.01 11.90
CA ALA A 32 4.07 -12.37 10.83
C ALA A 32 3.31 -12.71 9.54
N ASN A 33 3.87 -12.38 8.39
CA ASN A 33 3.32 -12.74 7.08
C ASN A 33 3.63 -14.21 6.73
N ASP A 34 3.21 -14.64 5.54
CA ASP A 34 3.40 -16.03 5.05
C ASP A 34 4.87 -16.47 4.92
N GLN A 35 5.82 -15.52 4.88
CA GLN A 35 7.27 -15.77 4.90
C GLN A 35 7.86 -15.76 6.33
N GLY A 36 7.04 -15.52 7.36
CA GLY A 36 7.50 -15.37 8.74
C GLY A 36 8.02 -13.96 9.10
N ASN A 37 7.92 -12.99 8.19
CA ASN A 37 8.39 -11.63 8.43
C ASN A 37 7.33 -10.80 9.17
N ARG A 38 7.74 -10.02 10.18
CA ARG A 38 6.84 -9.10 10.92
C ARG A 38 6.57 -7.77 10.21
N THR A 39 7.25 -7.53 9.09
CA THR A 39 7.04 -6.37 8.22
C THR A 39 6.98 -6.87 6.79
N THR A 40 6.05 -6.35 6.01
CA THR A 40 5.86 -6.70 4.60
C THR A 40 6.22 -5.51 3.72
N PRO A 41 7.03 -5.67 2.66
CA PRO A 41 7.33 -4.57 1.74
C PRO A 41 6.08 -3.90 1.19
N SER A 42 6.05 -2.56 1.13
CA SER A 42 4.99 -1.78 0.49
C SER A 42 5.17 -1.76 -1.04
N TYR A 43 5.18 -2.95 -1.63
CA TYR A 43 5.43 -3.19 -3.05
C TYR A 43 4.22 -3.87 -3.69
N VAL A 44 3.87 -3.45 -4.90
CA VAL A 44 2.85 -4.08 -5.75
C VAL A 44 3.43 -4.26 -7.15
N ALA A 45 3.52 -5.49 -7.62
CA ALA A 45 3.96 -5.80 -8.97
C ALA A 45 2.80 -6.30 -9.83
N PHE A 46 2.73 -5.82 -11.06
CA PHE A 46 1.75 -6.21 -12.05
C PHE A 46 2.43 -7.09 -13.10
N THR A 47 1.82 -8.25 -13.37
CA THR A 47 2.32 -9.24 -14.33
C THR A 47 1.24 -9.59 -15.35
N ASP A 48 1.54 -10.49 -16.28
CA ASP A 48 0.56 -10.95 -17.28
C ASP A 48 -0.55 -11.84 -16.68
N SER A 49 -0.31 -12.46 -15.52
CA SER A 49 -1.25 -13.37 -14.88
C SER A 49 -1.91 -12.75 -13.64
N GLU A 50 -1.12 -12.14 -12.77
CA GLU A 50 -1.54 -11.78 -11.42
C GLU A 50 -0.87 -10.51 -10.87
N ARG A 51 -1.38 -10.05 -9.73
CA ARG A 51 -0.75 -8.98 -8.95
C ARG A 51 -0.02 -9.63 -7.79
N LEU A 52 1.27 -9.31 -7.67
CA LEU A 52 2.08 -9.72 -6.54
C LEU A 52 2.13 -8.56 -5.54
N ILE A 53 2.08 -8.85 -4.25
CA ILE A 53 2.10 -7.84 -3.18
C ILE A 53 3.09 -8.28 -2.11
N GLY A 54 3.85 -7.34 -1.55
CA GLY A 54 4.78 -7.64 -0.47
C GLY A 54 6.10 -8.26 -0.94
N ASP A 55 6.55 -9.29 -0.24
CA ASP A 55 7.83 -9.95 -0.51
C ASP A 55 7.91 -10.49 -1.94
N ALA A 56 6.83 -11.10 -2.44
CA ALA A 56 6.77 -11.60 -3.82
C ALA A 56 6.99 -10.48 -4.86
N ALA A 57 6.38 -9.31 -4.66
CA ALA A 57 6.57 -8.16 -5.53
C ALA A 57 8.00 -7.61 -5.47
N LYS A 58 8.57 -7.50 -4.26
CA LYS A 58 9.93 -7.01 -4.06
C LYS A 58 10.97 -7.95 -4.69
N ASN A 59 10.80 -9.25 -4.57
CA ASN A 59 11.77 -10.25 -5.05
C ASN A 59 11.95 -10.23 -6.57
N GLN A 60 10.92 -9.88 -7.33
CA GLN A 60 10.98 -9.86 -8.80
C GLN A 60 11.29 -8.47 -9.41
N VAL A 61 11.54 -7.45 -8.59
CA VAL A 61 11.71 -6.05 -9.07
C VAL A 61 12.84 -5.92 -10.10
N ALA A 62 13.90 -6.70 -9.98
CA ALA A 62 15.03 -6.68 -10.92
C ALA A 62 14.63 -7.20 -12.32
N MET A 63 13.65 -8.09 -12.40
CA MET A 63 13.18 -8.70 -13.65
C MET A 63 12.03 -7.91 -14.30
N ASN A 64 11.25 -7.17 -13.50
CA ASN A 64 10.08 -6.42 -13.96
C ASN A 64 10.00 -5.03 -13.31
N PRO A 65 11.03 -4.18 -13.47
CA PRO A 65 11.14 -2.92 -12.71
C PRO A 65 10.04 -1.92 -13.07
N ILE A 66 9.62 -1.88 -14.35
CA ILE A 66 8.66 -0.89 -14.86
C ILE A 66 7.21 -1.13 -14.39
N ASN A 67 6.86 -2.37 -14.03
CA ASN A 67 5.53 -2.73 -13.54
C ASN A 67 5.53 -3.07 -12.04
N THR A 68 6.62 -2.73 -11.33
CA THR A 68 6.73 -2.93 -9.89
C THR A 68 6.73 -1.59 -9.18
N VAL A 69 5.61 -1.31 -8.53
CA VAL A 69 5.35 -0.04 -7.86
C VAL A 69 5.76 -0.14 -6.40
N PHE A 70 6.51 0.84 -5.94
CA PHE A 70 6.91 1.06 -4.55
C PHE A 70 6.85 2.55 -4.26
N ASP A 71 7.00 2.95 -2.99
CA ASP A 71 6.99 4.35 -2.57
C ASP A 71 5.69 5.11 -2.92
N ALA A 72 4.59 4.40 -3.24
CA ALA A 72 3.31 5.01 -3.61
C ALA A 72 2.80 6.04 -2.58
N LYS A 73 3.13 5.85 -1.29
CA LYS A 73 2.81 6.79 -0.22
C LYS A 73 3.37 8.21 -0.43
N ARG A 74 4.44 8.37 -1.22
CA ARG A 74 5.01 9.67 -1.59
C ARG A 74 4.08 10.48 -2.51
N LEU A 75 3.21 9.81 -3.27
CA LEU A 75 2.28 10.40 -4.22
C LEU A 75 0.89 10.70 -3.64
N ILE A 76 0.50 10.06 -2.54
CA ILE A 76 -0.84 10.20 -1.93
C ILE A 76 -1.13 11.68 -1.61
N GLY A 77 -2.30 12.15 -2.05
CA GLY A 77 -2.82 13.49 -1.80
C GLY A 77 -1.95 14.63 -2.34
N ARG A 78 -1.06 14.35 -3.30
CA ARG A 78 -0.24 15.35 -4.01
C ARG A 78 -0.77 15.62 -5.42
N LYS A 79 -0.33 16.72 -6.00
CA LYS A 79 -0.51 16.99 -7.43
C LYS A 79 0.69 16.53 -8.23
N PHE A 80 0.46 16.15 -9.48
CA PHE A 80 1.50 15.75 -10.42
C PHE A 80 2.53 16.86 -10.61
N SER A 81 2.08 18.12 -10.64
CA SER A 81 2.93 19.31 -10.80
C SER A 81 3.75 19.68 -9.55
N ASP A 82 3.54 19.04 -8.40
CA ASP A 82 4.30 19.32 -7.19
C ASP A 82 5.81 19.05 -7.40
N ALA A 83 6.66 19.97 -6.97
CA ALA A 83 8.12 19.85 -7.15
C ALA A 83 8.71 18.57 -6.52
N ALA A 84 8.14 18.12 -5.39
CA ALA A 84 8.51 16.86 -4.75
C ALA A 84 8.18 15.65 -5.65
N VAL A 85 6.98 15.64 -6.24
CA VAL A 85 6.55 14.56 -7.16
C VAL A 85 7.43 14.54 -8.39
N GLN A 86 7.69 15.69 -9.00
CA GLN A 86 8.57 15.80 -10.18
C GLN A 86 10.02 15.39 -9.90
N SER A 87 10.49 15.55 -8.65
CA SER A 87 11.81 15.09 -8.24
C SER A 87 11.84 13.58 -8.02
N ASP A 88 10.82 13.02 -7.36
CA ASP A 88 10.72 11.59 -7.08
C ASP A 88 10.53 10.76 -8.36
N ILE A 89 9.73 11.23 -9.33
CA ILE A 89 9.48 10.52 -10.61
C ILE A 89 10.77 10.24 -11.39
N LYS A 90 11.79 11.08 -11.26
CA LYS A 90 13.09 10.88 -11.94
C LYS A 90 13.88 9.71 -11.37
N LEU A 91 13.54 9.24 -10.17
CA LEU A 91 14.22 8.16 -9.46
C LEU A 91 13.53 6.81 -9.64
N TRP A 92 12.30 6.79 -10.15
CA TRP A 92 11.52 5.56 -10.28
C TRP A 92 11.64 4.94 -11.68
N PRO A 93 11.65 3.60 -11.76
CA PRO A 93 11.63 2.90 -13.04
C PRO A 93 10.23 2.85 -13.69
N PHE A 94 9.17 2.97 -12.90
CA PHE A 94 7.79 2.97 -13.38
C PHE A 94 7.35 4.38 -13.77
N LYS A 95 6.39 4.46 -14.71
CA LYS A 95 5.92 5.73 -15.25
C LYS A 95 4.82 6.32 -14.37
N VAL A 96 4.86 7.63 -14.16
CA VAL A 96 3.77 8.41 -13.56
C VAL A 96 3.36 9.48 -14.56
N GLU A 97 2.06 9.64 -14.76
CA GLU A 97 1.45 10.60 -15.68
C GLU A 97 0.47 11.51 -14.93
N SER A 98 0.18 12.68 -15.50
CA SER A 98 -0.89 13.54 -14.98
C SER A 98 -2.25 13.01 -15.39
N GLY A 99 -3.09 12.68 -14.41
CA GLY A 99 -4.50 12.37 -14.61
C GLY A 99 -5.42 13.57 -14.47
N ALA A 100 -6.71 13.29 -14.27
CA ALA A 100 -7.71 14.32 -14.01
C ALA A 100 -7.37 15.16 -12.77
N ALA A 101 -7.64 16.47 -12.84
CA ALA A 101 -7.34 17.43 -11.77
C ALA A 101 -5.89 17.40 -11.29
N GLU A 102 -4.94 17.15 -12.20
CA GLU A 102 -3.50 17.00 -11.91
C GLU A 102 -3.17 15.87 -10.93
N LYS A 103 -4.04 14.87 -10.77
CA LYS A 103 -3.73 13.74 -9.89
C LYS A 103 -2.61 12.88 -10.50
N PRO A 104 -1.52 12.55 -9.77
CA PRO A 104 -0.51 11.61 -10.26
C PRO A 104 -1.11 10.22 -10.46
N MET A 105 -0.96 9.66 -11.66
CA MET A 105 -1.43 8.33 -12.02
C MET A 105 -0.25 7.44 -12.39
N ILE A 106 -0.11 6.30 -11.72
CA ILE A 106 0.96 5.33 -11.95
C ILE A 106 0.53 4.42 -13.10
N LYS A 107 1.35 4.37 -14.16
CA LYS A 107 1.07 3.59 -15.36
C LYS A 107 1.85 2.28 -15.35
N VAL A 108 1.14 1.17 -15.54
CA VAL A 108 1.70 -0.19 -15.57
C VAL A 108 1.04 -1.00 -16.69
N THR A 109 1.71 -2.05 -17.15
CA THR A 109 1.11 -3.10 -17.98
C THR A 109 0.66 -4.24 -17.08
N PHE A 110 -0.62 -4.59 -17.16
CA PHE A 110 -1.22 -5.68 -16.41
C PHE A 110 -2.09 -6.53 -17.34
N LYS A 111 -1.78 -7.83 -17.45
CA LYS A 111 -2.47 -8.76 -18.38
C LYS A 111 -2.45 -8.27 -19.84
N GLY A 112 -1.30 -7.78 -20.30
CA GLY A 112 -1.15 -7.25 -21.66
C GLY A 112 -1.83 -5.89 -21.93
N GLU A 113 -2.51 -5.29 -20.95
CA GLU A 113 -3.18 -4.00 -21.09
C GLU A 113 -2.48 -2.92 -20.27
N GLU A 114 -2.35 -1.71 -20.83
CA GLU A 114 -1.93 -0.55 -20.03
C GLU A 114 -3.05 -0.13 -19.08
N LYS A 115 -2.71 0.04 -17.80
CA LYS A 115 -3.61 0.49 -16.75
C LYS A 115 -2.98 1.65 -15.98
N GLN A 116 -3.84 2.52 -15.48
CA GLN A 116 -3.46 3.64 -14.62
C GLN A 116 -4.08 3.42 -13.25
N PHE A 117 -3.27 3.55 -12.21
CA PHE A 117 -3.70 3.46 -10.82
C PHE A 117 -3.31 4.72 -10.08
N ALA A 118 -4.22 5.21 -9.25
CA ALA A 118 -3.90 6.23 -8.29
C ALA A 118 -3.06 5.65 -7.14
N ALA A 119 -2.33 6.51 -6.42
CA ALA A 119 -1.50 6.10 -5.29
C ALA A 119 -2.32 5.43 -4.17
N GLU A 120 -3.57 5.85 -3.99
CA GLU A 120 -4.49 5.27 -3.00
C GLU A 120 -4.93 3.86 -3.40
N GLU A 121 -5.08 3.57 -4.70
CA GLU A 121 -5.41 2.23 -5.19
C GLU A 121 -4.25 1.26 -5.01
N VAL A 122 -3.01 1.72 -5.24
CA VAL A 122 -1.82 0.88 -4.96
C VAL A 122 -1.69 0.63 -3.45
N SER A 123 -1.92 1.67 -2.64
CA SER A 123 -1.86 1.55 -1.17
C SER A 123 -2.96 0.65 -0.63
N SER A 124 -4.16 0.66 -1.23
CA SER A 124 -5.25 -0.22 -0.83
C SER A 124 -4.93 -1.69 -1.11
N MET A 125 -4.19 -2.01 -2.17
CA MET A 125 -3.69 -3.38 -2.40
C MET A 125 -2.75 -3.83 -1.27
N VAL A 126 -1.88 -2.94 -0.76
CA VAL A 126 -1.04 -3.23 0.41
C VAL A 126 -1.89 -3.42 1.67
N LEU A 127 -2.91 -2.59 1.88
CA LEU A 127 -3.85 -2.74 3.00
C LEU A 127 -4.63 -4.06 2.95
N ILE A 128 -5.05 -4.49 1.75
CA ILE A 128 -5.70 -5.80 1.55
C ILE A 128 -4.75 -6.92 1.98
N LYS A 129 -3.47 -6.88 1.57
CA LYS A 129 -2.48 -7.88 2.02
C LYS A 129 -2.30 -7.85 3.55
N MET A 130 -2.30 -6.68 4.19
CA MET A 130 -2.20 -6.58 5.66
C MET A 130 -3.43 -7.18 6.35
N LYS A 131 -4.62 -6.96 5.78
CA LYS A 131 -5.86 -7.59 6.23
C LYS A 131 -5.77 -9.12 6.10
N GLU A 132 -5.39 -9.64 4.94
CA GLU A 132 -5.25 -11.09 4.69
C GLU A 132 -4.31 -11.76 5.69
N ILE A 133 -3.16 -11.13 5.99
CA ILE A 133 -2.21 -11.61 6.99
C ILE A 133 -2.87 -11.69 8.38
N ALA A 134 -3.62 -10.67 8.76
CA ALA A 134 -4.32 -10.67 10.04
C ALA A 134 -5.45 -11.71 10.09
N GLU A 135 -6.22 -11.87 9.02
CA GLU A 135 -7.30 -12.85 8.93
C GLU A 135 -6.76 -14.28 8.99
N ALA A 136 -5.65 -14.57 8.31
CA ALA A 136 -4.97 -15.86 8.37
C ALA A 136 -4.50 -16.19 9.80
N PHE A 137 -3.98 -15.19 10.53
CA PHE A 137 -3.55 -15.36 11.92
C PHE A 137 -4.72 -15.54 12.90
N LEU A 138 -5.80 -14.77 12.72
CA LEU A 138 -6.96 -14.76 13.63
C LEU A 138 -7.98 -15.87 13.31
N GLY A 139 -7.91 -16.47 12.12
CA GLY A 139 -8.86 -17.49 11.65
C GLY A 139 -10.28 -16.96 11.40
N LYS A 140 -10.44 -15.64 11.19
CA LYS A 140 -11.74 -14.98 10.99
C LYS A 140 -11.60 -13.67 10.21
N GLU A 141 -12.72 -13.20 9.67
CA GLU A 141 -12.79 -11.94 8.94
C GLU A 141 -12.52 -10.71 9.84
N VAL A 142 -11.72 -9.76 9.35
CA VAL A 142 -11.41 -8.49 10.01
C VAL A 142 -12.02 -7.32 9.23
N LYS A 143 -12.92 -6.58 9.88
CA LYS A 143 -13.65 -5.45 9.28
C LYS A 143 -13.22 -4.07 9.78
N ASN A 144 -12.59 -4.03 10.95
CA ASN A 144 -12.21 -2.78 11.61
C ASN A 144 -10.69 -2.64 11.60
N ALA A 145 -10.19 -1.46 11.22
CA ALA A 145 -8.76 -1.16 11.24
C ALA A 145 -8.51 0.29 11.67
N VAL A 146 -7.38 0.48 12.36
CA VAL A 146 -6.77 1.80 12.56
C VAL A 146 -5.53 1.86 11.69
N VAL A 147 -5.47 2.81 10.76
CA VAL A 147 -4.36 2.97 9.80
C VAL A 147 -3.54 4.20 10.16
N THR A 148 -2.21 4.06 10.23
CA THR A 148 -1.31 5.17 10.55
C THR A 148 -1.05 6.08 9.34
N VAL A 149 -0.87 7.37 9.63
CA VAL A 149 -0.39 8.38 8.66
C VAL A 149 0.70 9.23 9.31
N PRO A 150 1.67 9.75 8.55
CA PRO A 150 2.67 10.66 9.08
C PRO A 150 2.05 11.89 9.72
N ALA A 151 2.66 12.40 10.79
CA ALA A 151 2.15 13.58 11.50
C ALA A 151 1.99 14.82 10.58
N TYR A 152 2.89 14.97 9.61
CA TYR A 152 2.91 16.07 8.64
C TYR A 152 1.92 15.91 7.47
N PHE A 153 1.13 14.83 7.41
CA PHE A 153 0.08 14.70 6.39
C PHE A 153 -0.99 15.78 6.58
N ASN A 154 -1.29 16.50 5.49
CA ASN A 154 -2.42 17.42 5.43
C ASN A 154 -3.76 16.66 5.32
N ASP A 155 -4.88 17.37 5.40
CA ASP A 155 -6.21 16.76 5.39
C ASP A 155 -6.51 15.97 4.12
N SER A 156 -6.04 16.44 2.95
CA SER A 156 -6.21 15.71 1.69
C SER A 156 -5.48 14.36 1.71
N GLN A 157 -4.25 14.32 2.23
CA GLN A 157 -3.47 13.09 2.34
C GLN A 157 -4.06 12.12 3.37
N ARG A 158 -4.61 12.65 4.48
CA ARG A 158 -5.33 11.86 5.49
C ARG A 158 -6.59 11.24 4.89
N GLN A 159 -7.38 12.03 4.18
CA GLN A 159 -8.62 11.58 3.54
C GLN A 159 -8.35 10.57 2.41
N ALA A 160 -7.25 10.73 1.68
CA ALA A 160 -6.83 9.79 0.63
C ALA A 160 -6.35 8.44 1.19
N THR A 161 -5.89 8.40 2.45
CA THR A 161 -5.48 7.15 3.12
C THR A 161 -6.67 6.40 3.77
N LYS A 162 -7.75 7.11 4.09
CA LYS A 162 -8.94 6.60 4.78
C LYS A 162 -9.90 5.93 3.82
#